data_AF-A0A0C9RDR3-F1
#
_entry.id   AF-A0A0C9RDR3-F1
#
_cell.length_a   1.000
_cell.length_b   1.000
_cell.length_c   1.000
_cell.angle_alpha   90.00
_cell.angle_beta   90.00
_cell.angle_gamma   90.00
#
_symmetry.space_group_name_H-M   'P 1'
#
loop_
_entity.id
_entity.type
_entity.pdbx_description
1 polymer ?
#
loop_
_entity_poly.entity_id
_entity_poly.type
_entity_poly.pdbx_seq_one_letter_code
_entity_poly.pdbx_strand_id
1 'polypeptide(L)'
;MGILNGNVIVSRFKDGLYNRTPESYEVYVDGELIRYKGMTSNNLTRHDAEHGIANSSFLYLCRLIRQLEEHLNKPPHRVTVYMDGKRVTNKICHFTDFQFDVSLIRTLFTTLCIESGMFVNHLDEGESELQMHMKHNCQSPLTVYITCDTDLISILYGHKPLINDKRVDFRKIVTDFNNQVGIADCPYITINTKPNKFQDTNLIYTNDEKYRVKDSIVWLNCVKDTIVMYGMDNTMTNMSFNPNVFRSFMALCGTDFTPSALPISCINAILKIDTPDVEVINNLNNYFDIFATLLIVAYKNGGVLKQKKKPNYTKVPREMIELMLTYYIDYVTMGIMTVNAIPQPPMPWLTRYIICCALNGKTFKTKRAQIKYINNCGIRDLLCNVSEKYDCDDNRQTFFNSEFLKTC
;
A
#
# COMPACT_ATOMS: atom_id res chain seq x y z
N MET A 1 -4.36 -9.67 -4.51
CA MET A 1 -3.54 -10.02 -3.34
C MET A 1 -2.96 -8.70 -2.87
N GLY A 2 -2.84 -8.53 -1.55
CA GLY A 2 -2.50 -7.27 -0.91
C GLY A 2 -3.67 -6.46 -0.34
N ILE A 3 -3.48 -5.15 -0.16
CA ILE A 3 -4.51 -4.23 0.34
C ILE A 3 -5.79 -4.28 -0.50
N LEU A 4 -6.93 -4.63 0.13
CA LEU A 4 -8.22 -4.88 -0.53
C LEU A 4 -8.69 -3.72 -1.42
N ASN A 5 -8.38 -2.48 -1.04
CA ASN A 5 -8.72 -1.26 -1.77
C ASN A 5 -7.47 -0.52 -2.29
N GLY A 6 -6.35 -1.23 -2.46
CA GLY A 6 -5.07 -0.68 -2.85
C GLY A 6 -5.14 0.16 -4.13
N ASN A 7 -5.91 -0.27 -5.13
CA ASN A 7 -6.08 0.46 -6.40
C ASN A 7 -6.55 1.92 -6.23
N VAL A 8 -7.40 2.20 -5.24
CA VAL A 8 -7.87 3.57 -4.97
C VAL A 8 -6.72 4.42 -4.45
N ILE A 9 -5.86 3.84 -3.63
CA ILE A 9 -4.74 4.51 -2.96
C ILE A 9 -3.57 4.69 -3.93
N VAL A 10 -3.27 3.67 -4.75
CA VAL A 10 -2.25 3.69 -5.81
C VAL A 10 -2.44 4.88 -6.74
N SER A 11 -3.69 5.30 -7.01
CA SER A 11 -3.97 6.47 -7.85
C SER A 11 -3.36 7.78 -7.32
N ARG A 12 -3.03 7.87 -6.03
CA ARG A 12 -2.35 9.02 -5.40
C ARG A 12 -0.84 9.01 -5.57
N PHE A 13 -0.28 7.90 -6.01
CA PHE A 13 1.14 7.76 -6.32
C PHE A 13 1.42 7.90 -7.82
N LYS A 14 0.40 8.26 -8.61
CA LYS A 14 0.61 8.72 -9.98
C LYS A 14 1.53 9.93 -9.95
N ASP A 15 2.36 10.03 -10.98
CA ASP A 15 3.33 11.11 -11.12
C ASP A 15 4.38 11.09 -10.00
N GLY A 16 4.76 9.88 -9.56
CA GLY A 16 5.84 9.68 -8.60
C GLY A 16 7.21 10.07 -9.16
N LEU A 17 8.28 9.90 -8.38
CA LEU A 17 9.64 10.29 -8.78
C LEU A 17 10.56 9.07 -8.84
N TYR A 18 11.41 9.01 -9.86
CA TYR A 18 12.52 8.04 -9.93
C TYR A 18 13.65 8.49 -10.88
N ASN A 19 14.79 7.80 -10.82
CA ASN A 19 15.94 8.01 -11.68
C ASN A 19 15.75 7.32 -13.04
N ARG A 20 15.33 8.09 -14.06
CA ARG A 20 15.06 7.58 -15.41
C ARG A 20 16.31 7.33 -16.26
N THR A 21 17.41 8.00 -15.96
CA THR A 21 18.69 7.83 -16.67
C THR A 21 19.76 7.25 -15.75
N PRO A 22 19.50 6.11 -15.11
CA PRO A 22 20.44 5.54 -14.15
C PRO A 22 21.68 5.01 -14.88
N GLU A 23 22.87 5.08 -14.28
CA GLU A 23 24.09 4.49 -14.88
C GLU A 23 23.93 2.97 -15.07
N SER A 24 23.35 2.30 -14.07
CA SER A 24 22.94 0.89 -14.07
C SER A 24 21.63 0.71 -13.29
N TYR A 25 20.93 -0.40 -13.50
CA TYR A 25 19.75 -0.74 -12.70
C TYR A 25 19.66 -2.23 -12.45
N GLU A 26 18.94 -2.59 -11.39
CA GLU A 26 18.66 -3.97 -11.02
C GLU A 26 17.15 -4.21 -10.97
N VAL A 27 16.73 -5.42 -11.31
CA VAL A 27 15.31 -5.82 -11.37
C VAL A 27 15.05 -6.91 -10.34
N TYR A 28 14.05 -6.67 -9.51
CA TYR A 28 13.55 -7.57 -8.47
C TYR A 28 12.14 -8.00 -8.85
N VAL A 29 11.92 -9.31 -8.99
CA VAL A 29 10.68 -9.88 -9.52
C VAL A 29 10.02 -10.75 -8.48
N ASP A 30 8.74 -10.50 -8.24
CA ASP A 30 7.87 -11.43 -7.53
C ASP A 30 7.52 -12.60 -8.47
N GLY A 31 8.21 -13.71 -8.27
CA GLY A 31 8.07 -14.91 -9.09
C GLY A 31 6.73 -15.62 -8.89
N GLU A 32 6.12 -15.50 -7.71
CA GLU A 32 4.82 -16.13 -7.45
C GLU A 32 3.71 -15.45 -8.24
N LEU A 33 3.70 -14.12 -8.28
CA LEU A 33 2.70 -13.38 -9.06
C LEU A 33 2.91 -13.50 -10.56
N ILE A 34 4.16 -13.54 -11.02
CA ILE A 34 4.47 -13.76 -12.43
C ILE A 34 4.02 -15.16 -12.87
N ARG A 35 4.13 -16.18 -12.02
CA ARG A 35 3.69 -17.55 -12.33
C ARG A 35 2.21 -17.62 -12.70
N TYR A 36 1.35 -16.80 -12.09
CA TYR A 36 -0.08 -16.76 -12.42
C TYR A 36 -0.37 -16.21 -13.82
N LYS A 37 0.57 -15.50 -14.46
CA LYS A 37 0.38 -14.93 -15.82
C LYS A 37 0.31 -15.99 -16.91
N GLY A 38 0.90 -17.16 -16.67
CA GLY A 38 0.81 -18.32 -17.57
C GLY A 38 -0.49 -19.11 -17.43
N MET A 39 -1.32 -18.85 -16.41
CA MET A 39 -2.61 -19.53 -16.20
C MET A 39 -3.69 -18.98 -17.13
N THR A 40 -3.45 -19.09 -18.43
CA THR A 40 -4.37 -18.69 -19.50
C THR A 40 -5.31 -19.83 -19.83
N SER A 41 -6.52 -19.54 -20.32
CA SER A 41 -7.48 -20.57 -20.73
C SER A 41 -6.87 -21.59 -21.69
N ASN A 42 -5.99 -21.15 -22.60
CA ASN A 42 -5.30 -22.04 -23.54
C ASN A 42 -4.35 -23.02 -22.86
N ASN A 43 -3.65 -22.61 -21.80
CA ASN A 43 -2.72 -23.49 -21.09
C ASN A 43 -3.45 -24.43 -20.13
N LEU A 44 -4.54 -23.98 -19.53
CA LEU A 44 -5.33 -24.75 -18.56
C LEU A 44 -6.04 -25.97 -19.19
N THR A 45 -6.19 -26.01 -20.53
CA THR A 45 -6.81 -27.14 -21.24
C THR A 45 -5.80 -28.09 -21.89
N ARG A 46 -4.49 -27.87 -21.69
CA ARG A 46 -3.45 -28.70 -22.31
C ARG A 46 -3.23 -29.98 -21.52
N HIS A 47 -2.79 -31.03 -22.21
CA HIS A 47 -2.31 -32.26 -21.56
C HIS A 47 -1.05 -32.00 -20.72
N ASP A 48 -0.22 -31.03 -21.11
CA ASP A 48 1.01 -30.60 -20.44
C ASP A 48 0.83 -29.23 -19.74
N ALA A 49 -0.31 -29.02 -19.08
CA ALA A 49 -0.71 -27.72 -18.54
C ALA A 49 0.38 -27.07 -17.67
N GLU A 50 1.04 -27.82 -16.78
CA GLU A 50 2.08 -27.30 -15.90
C GLU A 50 3.27 -26.70 -16.67
N HIS A 51 3.73 -27.40 -17.71
CA HIS A 51 4.80 -26.92 -18.60
C HIS A 51 4.34 -25.70 -19.41
N GLY A 52 3.13 -25.75 -19.96
CA GLY A 52 2.54 -24.65 -20.72
C GLY A 52 2.42 -23.37 -19.89
N ILE A 53 1.97 -23.49 -18.64
CA ILE A 53 1.88 -22.40 -17.67
C ILE A 53 3.27 -21.85 -17.37
N ALA A 54 4.22 -22.69 -16.96
CA ALA A 54 5.57 -22.26 -16.59
C ALA A 54 6.28 -21.51 -17.74
N ASN A 55 6.24 -22.07 -18.95
CA ASN A 55 6.84 -21.46 -20.13
C ASN A 55 6.18 -20.12 -20.50
N SER A 56 4.84 -20.05 -20.43
CA SER A 56 4.12 -18.82 -20.75
C SER A 56 4.40 -17.70 -19.74
N SER A 57 4.52 -18.04 -18.45
CA SER A 57 4.92 -17.11 -17.38
C SER A 57 6.35 -16.60 -17.58
N PHE A 58 7.27 -17.49 -17.93
CA PHE A 58 8.66 -17.12 -18.25
C PHE A 58 8.74 -16.20 -19.48
N LEU A 59 8.07 -16.55 -20.58
CA LEU A 59 8.02 -15.70 -21.77
C LEU A 59 7.38 -14.34 -21.49
N TYR A 60 6.40 -14.28 -20.59
CA TYR A 60 5.83 -13.02 -20.14
C TYR A 60 6.87 -12.16 -19.40
N LEU A 61 7.64 -12.75 -18.48
CA LEU A 61 8.72 -12.06 -17.78
C LEU A 61 9.80 -11.53 -18.74
N CYS A 62 10.27 -12.35 -19.68
CA CYS A 62 11.26 -11.91 -20.67
C CYS A 62 10.75 -10.74 -21.53
N ARG A 63 9.47 -10.76 -21.91
CA ARG A 63 8.85 -9.64 -22.64
C ARG A 63 8.83 -8.36 -21.78
N LEU A 64 8.50 -8.46 -20.50
CA LEU A 64 8.52 -7.32 -19.58
C LEU A 64 9.93 -6.73 -19.43
N ILE A 65 10.94 -7.60 -19.23
CA ILE A 65 12.34 -7.17 -19.12
C ILE A 65 12.76 -6.49 -20.40
N ARG A 66 12.53 -7.09 -21.58
CA ARG A 66 12.87 -6.46 -22.86
C ARG A 66 12.18 -5.10 -23.06
N GLN A 67 10.92 -4.97 -22.69
CA GLN A 67 10.22 -3.68 -22.75
C GLN A 67 10.90 -2.66 -21.83
N LEU A 68 11.31 -3.06 -20.61
CA LEU A 68 12.03 -2.22 -19.67
C LEU A 68 13.40 -1.80 -20.22
N GLU A 69 14.12 -2.70 -20.88
CA GLU A 69 15.38 -2.40 -21.57
C GLU A 69 15.20 -1.34 -22.65
N GLU A 70 14.15 -1.48 -23.47
CA GLU A 70 13.79 -0.49 -24.50
C GLU A 70 13.43 0.86 -23.86
N HIS A 71 12.76 0.86 -22.70
CA HIS A 71 12.30 2.08 -22.01
C HIS A 71 13.44 2.83 -21.30
N LEU A 72 14.37 2.10 -20.68
CA LEU A 72 15.55 2.66 -20.00
C LEU A 72 16.78 2.75 -20.90
N ASN A 73 16.67 2.29 -22.16
CA ASN A 73 17.72 2.25 -23.17
C ASN A 73 19.01 1.54 -22.71
N LYS A 74 18.89 0.47 -21.91
CA LYS A 74 20.00 -0.40 -21.50
C LYS A 74 19.51 -1.72 -20.86
N PRO A 75 20.30 -2.80 -20.92
CA PRO A 75 20.00 -4.04 -20.21
C PRO A 75 20.08 -3.85 -18.68
N PRO A 76 19.32 -4.62 -17.89
CA PRO A 76 19.50 -4.67 -16.45
C PRO A 76 20.89 -5.22 -16.13
N HIS A 77 21.54 -4.67 -15.10
CA HIS A 77 22.78 -5.25 -14.59
C HIS A 77 22.53 -6.64 -13.97
N ARG A 78 21.38 -6.79 -13.33
CA ARG A 78 20.95 -8.02 -12.66
C ARG A 78 19.44 -8.13 -12.64
N VAL A 79 18.95 -9.36 -12.81
CA VAL A 79 17.55 -9.73 -12.57
C VAL A 79 17.52 -10.80 -11.48
N THR A 80 16.77 -10.56 -10.41
CA THR A 80 16.58 -11.50 -9.31
C THR A 80 15.10 -11.80 -9.12
N VAL A 81 14.74 -13.06 -9.29
CA VAL A 81 13.39 -13.60 -9.11
C VAL A 81 13.26 -14.17 -7.71
N TYR A 82 12.28 -13.71 -6.95
CA TYR A 82 11.99 -14.17 -5.60
C TYR A 82 10.80 -15.13 -5.65
N MET A 83 11.00 -16.35 -5.16
CA MET A 83 9.95 -17.33 -5.03
C MET A 83 9.53 -17.39 -3.56
N ASP A 84 8.25 -17.13 -3.29
CA ASP A 84 7.71 -17.18 -1.92
C ASP A 84 8.04 -18.51 -1.23
N GLY A 85 8.24 -18.42 0.08
CA GLY A 85 8.49 -19.56 0.93
C GLY A 85 7.20 -20.19 1.45
N LYS A 86 7.31 -20.89 2.58
CA LYS A 86 6.10 -21.32 3.28
C LYS A 86 5.28 -20.09 3.66
N ARG A 87 3.98 -20.15 3.36
CA ARG A 87 3.03 -19.13 3.77
C ARG A 87 2.93 -19.10 5.29
N VAL A 88 2.85 -17.90 5.84
CA VAL A 88 2.65 -17.70 7.27
C VAL A 88 1.23 -18.04 7.69
N THR A 89 1.11 -18.62 8.89
CA THR A 89 -0.13 -19.11 9.50
C THR A 89 -1.20 -18.04 9.69
N ASN A 90 -0.81 -16.76 9.68
CA ASN A 90 -1.70 -15.64 9.95
C ASN A 90 -2.42 -15.09 8.72
N LYS A 91 -2.09 -15.58 7.53
CA LYS A 91 -2.72 -15.14 6.28
C LYS A 91 -4.06 -15.85 6.09
N ILE A 92 -5.15 -15.09 6.02
CA ILE A 92 -6.49 -15.66 5.79
C ILE A 92 -6.63 -15.97 4.30
N CYS A 93 -6.79 -17.24 3.95
CA CYS A 93 -6.99 -17.64 2.55
C CYS A 93 -8.22 -18.53 2.42
N HIS A 94 -9.00 -18.27 1.37
CA HIS A 94 -9.98 -19.23 0.86
C HIS A 94 -9.27 -20.07 -0.19
N PHE A 95 -8.98 -21.34 0.13
CA PHE A 95 -8.43 -22.27 -0.83
C PHE A 95 -9.52 -22.58 -1.87
N THR A 96 -9.28 -22.19 -3.12
CA THR A 96 -9.85 -22.91 -4.25
C THR A 96 -8.91 -24.07 -4.55
N ASP A 97 -9.41 -25.29 -4.53
CA ASP A 97 -8.66 -26.47 -4.97
C ASP A 97 -8.10 -26.20 -6.36
N PHE A 98 -6.78 -26.12 -6.46
CA PHE A 98 -6.10 -25.92 -7.72
C PHE A 98 -5.79 -27.29 -8.31
N GLN A 99 -6.39 -27.61 -9.45
CA GLN A 99 -6.32 -28.95 -10.05
C GLN A 99 -4.93 -29.33 -10.61
N PHE A 100 -3.96 -28.41 -10.62
CA PHE A 100 -2.64 -28.62 -11.22
C PHE A 100 -1.53 -28.63 -10.16
N ASP A 101 -0.43 -29.30 -10.46
CA ASP A 101 0.73 -29.36 -9.56
C ASP A 101 1.48 -28.02 -9.54
N VAL A 102 1.18 -27.21 -8.52
CA VAL A 102 1.85 -25.93 -8.24
C VAL A 102 3.36 -26.08 -8.08
N SER A 103 3.82 -27.19 -7.49
CA SER A 103 5.24 -27.43 -7.23
C SER A 103 5.98 -27.68 -8.54
N LEU A 104 5.39 -28.48 -9.44
CA LEU A 104 5.97 -28.71 -10.77
C LEU A 104 6.06 -27.42 -11.59
N ILE A 105 5.01 -26.60 -11.60
CA ILE A 105 5.03 -25.29 -12.29
C ILE A 105 6.16 -24.41 -11.74
N ARG A 106 6.30 -24.33 -10.41
CA ARG A 106 7.35 -23.53 -9.74
C ARG A 106 8.75 -24.00 -10.14
N THR A 107 8.99 -25.32 -10.13
CA THR A 107 10.29 -25.89 -10.51
C THR A 107 10.63 -25.57 -11.96
N LEU A 108 9.70 -25.81 -12.89
CA LEU A 108 9.94 -25.55 -14.31
C LEU A 108 10.19 -24.07 -14.60
N PHE A 109 9.40 -23.17 -14.01
CA PHE A 109 9.60 -21.72 -14.15
C PHE A 109 10.96 -21.28 -13.61
N THR A 110 11.36 -21.81 -12.45
CA THR A 110 12.67 -21.56 -11.84
C THR A 110 13.81 -22.00 -12.74
N THR A 111 13.73 -23.23 -13.29
CA THR A 111 14.72 -23.77 -14.22
C THR A 111 14.89 -22.86 -15.43
N LEU A 112 13.79 -22.44 -16.07
CA LEU A 112 13.82 -21.53 -17.22
C LEU A 112 14.49 -20.18 -16.90
N CYS A 113 14.23 -19.63 -15.72
CA CYS A 113 14.85 -18.38 -15.26
C CYS A 113 16.37 -18.54 -15.09
N ILE A 114 16.81 -19.62 -14.44
CA ILE A 114 18.24 -19.92 -14.20
C ILE A 114 18.98 -20.16 -15.52
N GLU A 115 18.41 -20.97 -16.41
CA GLU A 115 18.98 -21.26 -17.74
C GLU A 115 19.15 -19.99 -18.59
N SER A 116 18.33 -18.97 -18.33
CA SER A 116 18.37 -17.67 -19.02
C SER A 116 19.28 -16.64 -18.32
N GLY A 117 20.03 -17.05 -17.29
CA GLY A 117 20.97 -16.20 -16.56
C GLY A 117 20.36 -15.31 -15.48
N MET A 118 19.11 -15.55 -15.07
CA MET A 118 18.49 -14.84 -13.95
C MET A 118 18.87 -15.51 -12.62
N PHE A 119 18.98 -14.72 -11.56
CA PHE A 119 19.15 -15.24 -10.21
C PHE A 119 17.78 -15.61 -9.64
N VAL A 120 17.65 -16.79 -9.04
CA VAL A 120 16.41 -17.19 -8.35
C VAL A 120 16.70 -17.36 -6.86
N ASN A 121 15.93 -16.66 -6.03
CA ASN A 121 16.00 -16.72 -4.57
C ASN A 121 14.76 -17.41 -4.03
N HIS A 122 14.93 -18.58 -3.44
CA HIS A 122 13.86 -19.29 -2.74
C HIS A 122 13.84 -18.85 -1.29
N LEU A 123 12.73 -18.26 -0.88
CA LEU A 123 12.52 -17.93 0.53
C LEU A 123 12.17 -19.20 1.30
N ASP A 124 12.73 -19.34 2.51
CA ASP A 124 12.30 -20.42 3.42
C ASP A 124 10.86 -20.15 3.91
N GLU A 125 10.60 -18.89 4.29
CA GLU A 125 9.33 -18.40 4.79
C GLU A 125 9.09 -16.95 4.31
N GLY A 126 7.81 -16.59 4.16
CA GLY A 126 7.38 -15.21 3.88
C GLY A 126 7.22 -14.83 2.42
N GLU A 127 6.86 -13.55 2.23
CA GLU A 127 6.44 -12.98 0.94
C GLU A 127 7.60 -12.27 0.22
N SER A 128 7.59 -12.40 -1.10
CA SER A 128 8.64 -11.91 -1.97
C SER A 128 8.79 -10.39 -1.94
N GLU A 129 7.71 -9.62 -1.92
CA GLU A 129 7.68 -8.16 -2.04
C GLU A 129 8.52 -7.48 -0.97
N LEU A 130 8.38 -7.95 0.26
CA LEU A 130 9.12 -7.43 1.38
C LEU A 130 10.58 -7.87 1.37
N GLN A 131 10.86 -9.14 1.04
CA GLN A 131 12.24 -9.64 0.97
C GLN A 131 13.02 -9.00 -0.17
N MET A 132 12.37 -8.70 -1.30
CA MET A 132 12.91 -7.89 -2.37
C MET A 132 13.32 -6.51 -1.84
N HIS A 133 12.48 -5.86 -1.04
CA HIS A 133 12.85 -4.57 -0.44
C HIS A 133 13.93 -4.68 0.64
N MET A 134 13.93 -5.70 1.50
CA MET A 134 14.92 -5.80 2.57
C MET A 134 16.32 -6.20 2.08
N LYS A 135 16.41 -6.88 0.93
CA LYS A 135 17.67 -7.44 0.41
C LYS A 135 18.16 -6.76 -0.87
N HIS A 136 17.51 -5.68 -1.33
CA HIS A 136 17.96 -5.01 -2.53
C HIS A 136 19.30 -4.29 -2.33
N ASN A 137 19.98 -4.06 -3.43
CA ASN A 137 21.23 -3.32 -3.42
C ASN A 137 20.97 -1.80 -3.38
N CYS A 138 21.02 -1.19 -2.19
CA CYS A 138 20.87 0.27 -2.03
C CYS A 138 22.01 1.08 -2.68
N GLN A 139 23.05 0.44 -3.23
CA GLN A 139 24.08 1.12 -4.02
C GLN A 139 23.71 1.22 -5.51
N SER A 140 22.70 0.48 -5.97
CA SER A 140 22.21 0.56 -7.34
C SER A 140 21.64 1.97 -7.62
N PRO A 141 21.98 2.61 -8.75
CA PRO A 141 21.37 3.89 -9.13
C PRO A 141 19.84 3.83 -9.30
N LEU A 142 19.31 2.67 -9.72
CA LEU A 142 17.88 2.40 -9.81
C LEU A 142 17.58 0.93 -9.45
N THR A 143 16.54 0.74 -8.67
CA THR A 143 15.94 -0.55 -8.33
C THR A 143 14.54 -0.61 -8.91
N VAL A 144 14.25 -1.67 -9.67
CA VAL A 144 12.97 -1.89 -10.33
C VAL A 144 12.28 -3.08 -9.70
N TYR A 145 11.12 -2.86 -9.05
CA TYR A 145 10.28 -3.94 -8.54
C TYR A 145 9.21 -4.32 -9.56
N ILE A 146 9.06 -5.61 -9.87
CA ILE A 146 7.99 -6.15 -10.71
C ILE A 146 7.10 -7.02 -9.84
N THR A 147 5.92 -6.51 -9.51
CA THR A 147 4.87 -7.21 -8.77
C THR A 147 3.52 -6.56 -9.09
N CYS A 148 2.42 -7.31 -8.96
CA CYS A 148 1.08 -6.72 -9.00
C CYS A 148 0.47 -6.54 -7.61
N ASP A 149 1.19 -6.88 -6.55
CA ASP A 149 0.72 -6.71 -5.19
C ASP A 149 0.77 -5.25 -4.76
N THR A 150 -0.34 -4.78 -4.22
CA THR A 150 -0.45 -3.41 -3.76
C THR A 150 0.22 -3.17 -2.42
N ASP A 151 0.62 -4.21 -1.68
CA ASP A 151 1.35 -4.07 -0.40
C ASP A 151 2.67 -3.31 -0.56
N LEU A 152 3.23 -3.33 -1.78
CA LEU A 152 4.42 -2.58 -2.13
C LEU A 152 4.27 -1.06 -1.87
N ILE A 153 3.06 -0.48 -1.95
CA ILE A 153 2.88 0.94 -1.59
C ILE A 153 3.13 1.21 -0.12
N SER A 154 2.80 0.26 0.76
CA SER A 154 3.00 0.38 2.21
C SER A 154 4.46 0.14 2.60
N ILE A 155 5.10 -0.81 1.92
CA ILE A 155 6.51 -1.16 2.08
C ILE A 155 7.38 0.05 1.67
N LEU A 156 7.15 0.59 0.48
CA LEU A 156 7.98 1.66 -0.11
C LEU A 156 7.57 3.08 0.33
N TYR A 157 6.51 3.23 1.14
CA TYR A 157 6.07 4.57 1.55
C TYR A 157 7.11 5.27 2.43
N GLY A 158 7.49 6.48 2.04
CA GLY A 158 8.52 7.25 2.72
C GLY A 158 9.94 6.84 2.36
N HIS A 159 10.11 6.03 1.31
CA HIS A 159 11.41 5.77 0.71
C HIS A 159 12.13 7.07 0.34
N LYS A 160 13.43 7.12 0.66
CA LYS A 160 14.30 8.26 0.42
C LYS A 160 15.56 7.78 -0.28
N PRO A 161 15.79 8.17 -1.54
CA PRO A 161 17.00 7.79 -2.25
C PRO A 161 18.21 8.50 -1.65
N LEU A 162 19.38 7.91 -1.88
CA LEU A 162 20.66 8.45 -1.46
C LEU A 162 21.18 9.45 -2.51
N ILE A 163 21.36 10.71 -2.12
CA ILE A 163 21.92 11.76 -2.98
C ILE A 163 23.28 12.19 -2.44
N ASN A 164 24.32 12.14 -3.27
CA ASN A 164 25.70 12.43 -2.87
C ASN A 164 26.04 13.94 -2.65
N ASP A 165 25.10 14.86 -2.83
CA ASP A 165 25.33 16.29 -2.59
C ASP A 165 24.65 16.78 -1.30
N LYS A 166 25.47 17.15 -0.31
CA LYS A 166 25.04 17.72 0.98
C LYS A 166 24.34 19.08 0.86
N ARG A 167 24.33 19.71 -0.33
CA ARG A 167 23.69 21.01 -0.60
C ARG A 167 22.28 20.90 -1.17
N VAL A 168 21.83 19.69 -1.52
CA VAL A 168 20.48 19.45 -2.02
C VAL A 168 19.53 19.32 -0.85
N ASP A 169 18.91 20.44 -0.47
CA ASP A 169 17.76 20.39 0.42
C ASP A 169 16.56 19.85 -0.37
N PHE A 170 16.22 18.59 -0.12
CA PHE A 170 15.02 17.95 -0.67
C PHE A 170 13.74 18.75 -0.41
N ARG A 171 13.68 19.57 0.64
CA ARG A 171 12.51 20.44 0.88
C ARG A 171 12.38 21.50 -0.20
N LYS A 172 13.46 22.00 -0.80
CA LYS A 172 13.38 22.91 -1.97
C LYS A 172 12.87 22.20 -3.22
N ILE A 173 13.34 20.97 -3.47
CA ILE A 173 12.87 20.10 -4.56
C ILE A 173 11.34 19.88 -4.51
N VAL A 174 10.80 19.65 -3.31
CA VAL A 174 9.35 19.41 -3.09
C VAL A 174 8.53 20.71 -3.08
N THR A 175 9.11 21.82 -2.60
CA THR A 175 8.42 23.12 -2.59
C THR A 175 8.25 23.66 -4.01
N ASP A 176 9.21 23.41 -4.89
CA ASP A 176 9.10 23.73 -6.32
C ASP A 176 8.05 22.84 -7.01
N PHE A 177 7.96 21.56 -6.64
CA PHE A 177 6.96 20.63 -7.15
C PHE A 177 5.51 21.09 -6.91
N ASN A 178 5.20 21.59 -5.71
CA ASN A 178 3.85 22.09 -5.38
C ASN A 178 3.55 23.48 -5.98
N ASN A 179 4.59 24.27 -6.31
CA ASN A 179 4.44 25.64 -6.81
C ASN A 179 4.49 25.77 -8.35
N GLN A 180 4.85 24.71 -9.07
CA GLN A 180 5.03 24.73 -10.54
C GLN A 180 3.79 24.38 -11.35
N VAL A 181 2.60 24.78 -10.87
CA VAL A 181 1.42 25.04 -11.74
C VAL A 181 1.59 26.36 -12.52
N GLY A 182 2.72 27.07 -12.38
CA GLY A 182 3.01 28.28 -13.17
C GLY A 182 4.50 28.62 -13.30
N ILE A 183 5.13 28.10 -14.37
CA ILE A 183 6.17 28.72 -15.22
C ILE A 183 7.58 29.02 -14.63
N ALA A 184 8.58 28.50 -15.36
CA ALA A 184 9.95 28.97 -15.62
C ALA A 184 11.01 28.90 -14.49
N ASP A 185 11.37 27.68 -14.11
CA ASP A 185 12.74 27.11 -14.19
C ASP A 185 12.73 25.83 -13.35
N CYS A 186 11.85 24.93 -13.78
CA CYS A 186 11.60 23.63 -13.21
C CYS A 186 12.53 22.63 -13.88
N PRO A 187 13.22 21.77 -13.12
CA PRO A 187 14.20 20.91 -13.74
C PRO A 187 13.56 19.50 -14.02
N TYR A 188 12.26 19.30 -13.73
CA TYR A 188 11.48 18.09 -13.99
C TYR A 188 10.71 18.15 -15.32
N ILE A 189 10.47 17.00 -15.97
CA ILE A 189 9.64 16.89 -17.19
C ILE A 189 8.62 15.75 -17.00
N THR A 190 7.33 16.04 -17.21
CA THR A 190 6.26 15.02 -17.27
C THR A 190 6.34 14.25 -18.58
N ILE A 191 6.30 12.91 -18.50
CA ILE A 191 6.32 12.04 -19.68
C ILE A 191 4.91 11.52 -19.94
N ASN A 192 4.46 11.60 -21.20
CA ASN A 192 3.25 10.92 -21.68
C ASN A 192 3.67 9.91 -22.75
N THR A 193 3.73 8.62 -22.41
CA THR A 193 3.99 7.54 -23.37
C THR A 193 2.71 6.96 -23.96
N LYS A 194 2.81 6.49 -25.22
CA LYS A 194 1.71 5.88 -26.00
C LYS A 194 1.17 4.58 -25.34
N PRO A 195 -0.10 4.22 -25.59
CA PRO A 195 -0.86 3.17 -24.86
C PRO A 195 -0.39 1.70 -24.98
N ASN A 196 0.80 1.38 -25.52
CA ASN A 196 1.17 -0.01 -25.83
C ASN A 196 2.52 -0.52 -25.27
N LYS A 197 3.22 0.21 -24.37
CA LYS A 197 4.48 -0.28 -23.77
C LYS A 197 4.52 -0.14 -22.25
N PHE A 198 4.50 1.08 -21.72
CA PHE A 198 4.33 1.37 -20.29
C PHE A 198 3.50 2.64 -20.15
N GLN A 199 2.62 2.69 -19.15
CA GLN A 199 2.09 3.94 -18.66
C GLN A 199 3.07 4.48 -17.63
N ASP A 200 3.82 5.49 -18.04
CA ASP A 200 4.80 6.16 -17.21
C ASP A 200 4.51 7.65 -17.20
N THR A 201 3.90 8.10 -16.11
CA THR A 201 3.56 9.51 -15.88
C THR A 201 4.47 10.15 -14.83
N ASN A 202 5.54 9.44 -14.43
CA ASN A 202 6.41 9.86 -13.36
C ASN A 202 7.23 11.10 -13.72
N LEU A 203 7.61 11.81 -12.68
CA LEU A 203 8.64 12.82 -12.67
C LEU A 203 10.01 12.15 -12.69
N ILE A 204 11.00 12.90 -13.17
CA ILE A 204 12.37 12.43 -13.32
C ILE A 204 13.35 13.40 -12.69
N TYR A 205 14.42 12.89 -12.09
CA TYR A 205 15.53 13.76 -11.72
C TYR A 205 16.09 14.48 -12.94
N THR A 206 16.59 15.66 -12.68
CA THR A 206 17.28 16.50 -13.64
C THR A 206 18.58 15.87 -14.05
N ASN A 207 18.92 15.91 -15.33
CA ASN A 207 20.17 15.36 -15.87
C ASN A 207 21.45 16.16 -15.46
N ASP A 208 21.45 16.87 -14.33
CA ASP A 208 22.68 17.49 -13.82
C ASP A 208 23.55 16.40 -13.17
N GLU A 209 24.75 16.18 -13.73
CA GLU A 209 25.76 15.21 -13.27
C GLU A 209 26.10 15.31 -11.77
N LYS A 210 25.77 16.44 -11.13
CA LYS A 210 25.96 16.66 -9.68
C LYS A 210 25.04 15.79 -8.83
N TYR A 211 23.88 15.38 -9.34
CA TYR A 211 22.91 14.58 -8.59
C TYR A 211 23.12 13.10 -8.87
N ARG A 212 24.19 12.53 -8.32
CA ARG A 212 24.34 11.06 -8.27
C ARG A 212 23.31 10.47 -7.32
N VAL A 213 22.17 10.08 -7.87
CA VAL A 213 21.08 9.40 -7.16
C VAL A 213 21.37 7.90 -7.10
N LYS A 214 21.36 7.35 -5.89
CA LYS A 214 21.39 5.93 -5.61
C LYS A 214 20.14 5.54 -4.85
N ASP A 215 19.86 4.25 -4.87
CA ASP A 215 18.68 3.69 -4.24
C ASP A 215 17.39 4.38 -4.73
N SER A 216 17.33 4.76 -6.00
CA SER A 216 16.06 5.22 -6.58
C SER A 216 15.18 4.01 -6.82
N ILE A 217 13.87 4.13 -6.57
CA ILE A 217 12.95 3.00 -6.68
C ILE A 217 11.83 3.31 -7.66
N VAL A 218 11.55 2.33 -8.53
CA VAL A 218 10.35 2.31 -9.35
C VAL A 218 9.65 0.96 -9.23
N TRP A 219 8.32 1.01 -9.16
CA TRP A 219 7.45 -0.15 -9.14
C TRP A 219 6.72 -0.30 -10.47
N LEU A 220 6.88 -1.45 -11.12
CA LEU A 220 6.11 -1.86 -12.29
C LEU A 220 4.92 -2.70 -11.83
N ASN A 221 3.77 -2.05 -11.76
CA ASN A 221 2.52 -2.73 -11.49
C ASN A 221 1.97 -3.33 -12.79
N CYS A 222 2.00 -4.66 -12.88
CA CYS A 222 1.61 -5.40 -14.08
C CYS A 222 0.18 -5.99 -13.97
N VAL A 223 -0.83 -5.14 -13.74
CA VAL A 223 -2.24 -5.59 -13.70
C VAL A 223 -2.79 -5.80 -15.11
N LYS A 224 -3.22 -7.04 -15.43
CA LYS A 224 -3.83 -7.42 -16.72
C LYS A 224 -2.98 -6.93 -17.92
N ASP A 225 -3.59 -6.26 -18.89
CA ASP A 225 -2.98 -5.81 -20.14
C ASP A 225 -2.27 -4.45 -20.02
N THR A 226 -2.33 -3.79 -18.85
CA THR A 226 -1.72 -2.48 -18.62
C THR A 226 -0.58 -2.60 -17.63
N ILE A 227 0.61 -2.17 -18.04
CA ILE A 227 1.77 -2.08 -17.14
C ILE A 227 1.96 -0.61 -16.79
N VAL A 228 1.85 -0.30 -15.50
CA VAL A 228 1.98 1.07 -14.98
C VAL A 228 3.24 1.17 -14.14
N MET A 229 4.03 2.21 -14.37
CA MET A 229 5.23 2.52 -13.58
C MET A 229 4.88 3.56 -12.51
N TYR A 230 5.23 3.29 -11.27
CA TYR A 230 5.10 4.22 -10.15
C TYR A 230 6.49 4.48 -9.56
N GLY A 231 6.96 5.72 -9.67
CA GLY A 231 8.17 6.18 -9.00
C GLY A 231 7.92 6.31 -7.51
N MET A 232 8.77 5.71 -6.69
CA MET A 232 8.52 5.59 -5.25
C MET A 232 9.44 6.47 -4.41
N ASP A 233 10.25 7.31 -5.04
CA ASP A 233 11.11 8.26 -4.33
C ASP A 233 10.27 9.38 -3.71
N ASN A 234 10.52 9.68 -2.43
CA ASN A 234 9.88 10.78 -1.70
C ASN A 234 8.34 10.77 -1.75
N THR A 235 7.75 9.57 -1.75
CA THR A 235 6.30 9.32 -1.79
C THR A 235 5.48 10.00 -0.68
N MET A 236 6.13 10.41 0.42
CA MET A 236 5.50 11.18 1.50
C MET A 236 4.92 12.53 1.04
N THR A 237 5.40 13.08 -0.07
CA THR A 237 4.91 14.35 -0.62
C THR A 237 3.47 14.27 -1.11
N ASN A 238 3.04 13.11 -1.60
CA ASN A 238 1.71 12.92 -2.19
C ASN A 238 0.59 12.91 -1.16
N MET A 239 0.82 12.24 -0.02
CA MET A 239 -0.21 12.07 1.01
C MET A 239 0.08 12.83 2.30
N SER A 240 1.28 13.38 2.45
CA SER A 240 1.72 14.18 3.62
C SER A 240 1.64 13.46 4.97
N PHE A 241 1.25 12.18 5.01
CA PHE A 241 1.32 11.38 6.23
C PHE A 241 2.75 10.94 6.51
N ASN A 242 3.11 10.89 7.79
CA ASN A 242 4.31 10.19 8.21
C ASN A 242 4.14 8.66 7.99
N PRO A 243 5.24 7.88 7.96
CA PRO A 243 5.15 6.45 7.68
C PRO A 243 4.27 5.66 8.67
N ASN A 244 4.25 6.07 9.95
CA ASN A 244 3.47 5.40 10.99
C ASN A 244 1.97 5.53 10.75
N VAL A 245 1.52 6.75 10.48
CA VAL A 245 0.12 7.08 10.17
C VAL A 245 -0.31 6.43 8.86
N PHE A 246 0.55 6.52 7.83
CA PHE A 246 0.24 5.92 6.53
C PHE A 246 0.06 4.41 6.64
N ARG A 247 0.98 3.68 7.26
CA ARG A 247 0.88 2.23 7.42
C ARG A 247 -0.30 1.81 8.29
N SER A 248 -0.63 2.60 9.32
CA SER A 248 -1.87 2.41 10.09
C SER A 248 -3.09 2.57 9.18
N PHE A 249 -3.14 3.61 8.34
CA PHE A 249 -4.20 3.78 7.35
C PHE A 249 -4.29 2.60 6.37
N MET A 250 -3.16 2.07 5.89
CA MET A 250 -3.11 0.90 5.02
C MET A 250 -3.70 -0.34 5.69
N ALA A 251 -3.34 -0.63 6.94
CA ALA A 251 -3.94 -1.71 7.72
C ALA A 251 -5.48 -1.56 7.81
N LEU A 252 -5.97 -0.35 8.04
CA LEU A 252 -7.40 -0.07 8.17
C LEU A 252 -8.17 -0.20 6.86
N CYS A 253 -7.50 -0.08 5.71
CA CYS A 253 -8.09 -0.37 4.41
C CYS A 253 -8.41 -1.86 4.24
N GLY A 254 -7.78 -2.72 5.05
CA GLY A 254 -7.86 -4.17 5.04
C GLY A 254 -6.81 -4.78 4.13
N THR A 255 -6.21 -5.85 4.61
CA THR A 255 -5.07 -6.54 3.98
C THR A 255 -5.29 -8.06 4.06
N ASP A 256 -4.34 -8.83 3.56
CA ASP A 256 -4.33 -10.29 3.74
C ASP A 256 -4.20 -10.72 5.23
N PHE A 257 -3.90 -9.76 6.11
CA PHE A 257 -3.67 -9.91 7.55
C PHE A 257 -4.77 -9.29 8.42
N THR A 258 -5.41 -8.23 7.93
CA THR A 258 -6.29 -7.37 8.75
C THR A 258 -7.65 -7.19 8.11
N PRO A 259 -8.74 -7.19 8.90
CA PRO A 259 -10.07 -6.96 8.36
C PRO A 259 -10.20 -5.49 7.96
N SER A 260 -10.80 -5.24 6.80
CA SER A 260 -11.06 -3.87 6.36
C SER A 260 -11.97 -3.13 7.36
N ALA A 261 -11.49 -2.01 7.90
CA ALA A 261 -12.28 -1.08 8.71
C ALA A 261 -12.93 0.00 7.86
N LEU A 262 -12.22 0.44 6.82
CA LEU A 262 -12.60 1.57 6.00
C LEU A 262 -13.25 1.09 4.68
N PRO A 263 -14.51 1.46 4.41
CA PRO A 263 -15.08 1.32 3.07
C PRO A 263 -14.46 2.35 2.11
N ILE A 264 -14.58 2.10 0.81
CA ILE A 264 -14.01 2.95 -0.26
C ILE A 264 -14.37 4.44 -0.10
N SER A 265 -15.59 4.76 0.34
CA SER A 265 -16.01 6.15 0.58
C SER A 265 -15.22 6.83 1.70
N CYS A 266 -14.90 6.10 2.78
CA CYS A 266 -14.05 6.59 3.87
C CYS A 266 -12.59 6.72 3.43
N ILE A 267 -12.08 5.78 2.63
CA ILE A 267 -10.74 5.86 2.04
C ILE A 267 -10.63 7.15 1.21
N ASN A 268 -11.57 7.37 0.28
CA ASN A 268 -11.59 8.58 -0.55
C ASN A 268 -11.71 9.86 0.27
N ALA A 269 -12.43 9.83 1.39
CA ALA A 269 -12.55 10.96 2.31
C ALA A 269 -11.22 11.26 3.02
N ILE A 270 -10.50 10.23 3.47
CA ILE A 270 -9.17 10.36 4.10
C ILE A 270 -8.14 10.87 3.09
N LEU A 271 -8.20 10.43 1.84
CA LEU A 271 -7.27 10.90 0.81
C LEU A 271 -7.49 12.40 0.45
N LYS A 272 -8.57 13.04 0.92
CA LYS A 272 -8.92 14.44 0.63
C LYS A 272 -8.76 15.38 1.84
N ILE A 273 -8.09 14.93 2.89
CA ILE A 273 -7.95 15.70 4.13
C ILE A 273 -7.15 16.99 3.91
N ASP A 274 -7.58 18.07 4.58
CA ASP A 274 -6.89 19.36 4.59
C ASP A 274 -5.59 19.34 5.41
N THR A 275 -4.61 20.17 5.04
CA THR A 275 -3.28 20.24 5.66
C THR A 275 -3.28 20.37 7.20
N PRO A 276 -4.12 21.19 7.85
CA PRO A 276 -4.11 21.33 9.31
C PRO A 276 -4.51 20.04 10.04
N ASP A 277 -5.45 19.28 9.48
CA ASP A 277 -5.90 18.02 10.05
C ASP A 277 -4.78 16.95 9.92
N VAL A 278 -4.02 16.96 8.81
CA VAL A 278 -2.85 16.09 8.60
C VAL A 278 -1.76 16.32 9.64
N GLU A 279 -1.45 17.58 9.97
CA GLU A 279 -0.44 17.92 10.98
C GLU A 279 -0.81 17.37 12.36
N VAL A 280 -2.10 17.45 12.75
CA VAL A 280 -2.57 16.87 14.01
C VAL A 280 -2.38 15.36 14.01
N ILE A 281 -2.80 14.68 12.94
CA ILE A 281 -2.71 13.22 12.84
C ILE A 281 -1.25 12.74 12.89
N ASN A 282 -0.34 13.44 12.20
CA ASN A 282 1.08 13.10 12.16
C ASN A 282 1.81 13.27 13.50
N ASN A 283 1.24 14.00 14.45
CA ASN A 283 1.78 14.14 15.80
C ASN A 283 1.28 13.06 16.78
N LEU A 284 0.40 12.16 16.33
CA LEU A 284 -0.10 11.05 17.15
C LEU A 284 0.92 9.89 17.15
N ASN A 285 1.21 9.37 18.33
CA ASN A 285 2.15 8.26 18.51
C ASN A 285 1.46 6.92 18.79
N ASN A 286 0.23 6.94 19.29
CA ASN A 286 -0.51 5.75 19.68
C ASN A 286 -1.43 5.25 18.54
N TYR A 287 -1.42 3.95 18.27
CA TYR A 287 -2.16 3.34 17.18
C TYR A 287 -3.69 3.45 17.31
N PHE A 288 -4.22 3.34 18.52
CA PHE A 288 -5.65 3.54 18.76
C PHE A 288 -6.07 4.98 18.45
N ASP A 289 -5.27 5.96 18.87
CA ASP A 289 -5.58 7.38 18.61
C ASP A 289 -5.51 7.70 17.11
N ILE A 290 -4.51 7.14 16.39
CA ILE A 290 -4.41 7.23 14.92
C ILE A 290 -5.65 6.62 14.27
N PHE A 291 -6.03 5.41 14.68
CA PHE A 291 -7.22 4.73 14.19
C PHE A 291 -8.50 5.54 14.40
N ALA A 292 -8.73 6.00 15.62
CA ALA A 292 -9.90 6.78 15.98
C ALA A 292 -9.96 8.09 15.19
N THR A 293 -8.82 8.78 15.06
CA THR A 293 -8.72 10.03 14.34
C THR A 293 -8.98 9.85 12.84
N LEU A 294 -8.37 8.85 12.20
CA LEU A 294 -8.61 8.57 10.78
C LEU A 294 -10.09 8.27 10.49
N LEU A 295 -10.79 7.58 11.40
CA LEU A 295 -12.22 7.35 11.29
C LEU A 295 -13.07 8.62 11.43
N ILE A 296 -12.77 9.43 12.45
CA ILE A 296 -13.45 10.72 12.68
C ILE A 296 -13.31 11.58 11.44
N VAL A 297 -12.10 11.68 10.90
CA VAL A 297 -11.82 12.51 9.74
C VAL A 297 -12.46 11.97 8.46
N ALA A 298 -12.47 10.65 8.27
CA ALA A 298 -13.21 10.04 7.18
C ALA A 298 -14.70 10.40 7.23
N TYR A 299 -15.29 10.35 8.43
CA TYR A 299 -16.71 10.67 8.64
C TYR A 299 -17.00 12.17 8.47
N LYS A 300 -16.14 13.03 9.02
CA LYS A 300 -16.13 14.50 8.85
C LYS A 300 -16.19 14.88 7.37
N ASN A 301 -15.40 14.20 6.54
CA ASN A 301 -15.32 14.40 5.09
C ASN A 301 -16.36 13.60 4.28
N GLY A 302 -17.48 13.21 4.90
CA GLY A 302 -18.63 12.62 4.20
C GLY A 302 -18.53 11.12 3.92
N GLY A 303 -17.52 10.43 4.46
CA GLY A 303 -17.40 8.98 4.40
C GLY A 303 -18.67 8.27 4.91
N VAL A 304 -18.96 7.11 4.32
CA VAL A 304 -20.11 6.28 4.73
C VAL A 304 -19.57 5.07 5.47
N LEU A 305 -19.86 4.96 6.76
CA LEU A 305 -19.46 3.82 7.58
C LEU A 305 -20.10 2.53 7.06
N LYS A 306 -19.45 1.38 7.29
CA LYS A 306 -20.01 0.08 6.90
C LYS A 306 -21.40 -0.13 7.56
N GLN A 307 -22.40 -0.49 6.75
CA GLN A 307 -23.77 -0.77 7.21
C GLN A 307 -23.89 -2.19 7.79
N LYS A 308 -24.73 -2.38 8.82
CA LYS A 308 -25.17 -3.70 9.28
C LYS A 308 -26.62 -3.71 9.77
N LYS A 309 -27.24 -4.90 9.69
CA LYS A 309 -28.67 -5.19 9.89
C LYS A 309 -29.15 -5.29 11.35
N LYS A 310 -28.25 -5.36 12.34
CA LYS A 310 -28.60 -5.34 13.78
C LYS A 310 -27.64 -4.43 14.53
N PRO A 311 -27.88 -4.04 15.80
CA PRO A 311 -26.95 -3.31 16.66
C PRO A 311 -26.41 -4.19 17.80
N ASN A 312 -25.15 -4.59 17.75
CA ASN A 312 -24.38 -5.11 18.89
C ASN A 312 -23.07 -4.35 18.90
N TYR A 313 -23.09 -3.17 19.52
CA TYR A 313 -21.89 -2.35 19.73
C TYR A 313 -21.11 -2.92 20.91
N THR A 314 -20.24 -3.88 20.63
CA THR A 314 -19.32 -4.40 21.64
C THR A 314 -18.10 -3.48 21.67
N LYS A 315 -17.77 -2.93 22.83
CA LYS A 315 -16.45 -2.32 23.08
C LYS A 315 -15.40 -3.39 22.78
N VAL A 316 -14.43 -3.04 21.96
CA VAL A 316 -13.28 -3.91 21.67
C VAL A 316 -12.15 -3.45 22.59
N PRO A 317 -11.41 -4.35 23.25
CA PRO A 317 -10.24 -3.93 24.02
C PRO A 317 -9.29 -3.09 23.17
N ARG A 318 -8.77 -1.98 23.71
CA ARG A 318 -7.85 -1.08 23.01
C ARG A 318 -6.64 -1.85 22.51
N GLU A 319 -6.14 -2.74 23.37
CA GLU A 319 -5.00 -3.62 23.16
C GLU A 319 -5.20 -4.51 21.94
N MET A 320 -6.43 -4.94 21.65
CA MET A 320 -6.72 -5.76 20.47
C MET A 320 -6.51 -5.00 19.16
N ILE A 321 -6.86 -3.71 19.15
CA ILE A 321 -6.72 -2.83 17.97
C ILE A 321 -5.24 -2.49 17.79
N GLU A 322 -4.57 -2.11 18.87
CA GLU A 322 -3.15 -1.79 18.85
C GLU A 322 -2.33 -3.00 18.40
N LEU A 323 -2.60 -4.19 18.95
CA LEU A 323 -1.92 -5.42 18.57
C LEU A 323 -2.12 -5.77 17.08
N MET A 324 -3.34 -5.63 16.56
CA MET A 324 -3.62 -5.86 15.14
C MET A 324 -2.81 -4.91 14.23
N LEU A 325 -2.74 -3.61 14.59
CA LEU A 325 -1.98 -2.61 13.84
C LEU A 325 -0.47 -2.85 13.95
N THR A 326 0.03 -3.16 15.14
CA THR A 326 1.43 -3.53 15.38
C THR A 326 1.84 -4.70 14.50
N TYR A 327 1.06 -5.78 14.43
CA TYR A 327 1.41 -6.94 13.59
C TYR A 327 1.59 -6.58 12.12
N TYR A 328 0.69 -5.76 11.56
CA TYR A 328 0.83 -5.34 10.16
C TYR A 328 2.03 -4.41 9.96
N ILE A 329 2.27 -3.49 10.88
CA ILE A 329 3.36 -2.51 10.77
C ILE A 329 4.72 -3.20 10.93
N ASP A 330 4.87 -4.06 11.94
CA ASP A 330 6.08 -4.87 12.13
C ASP A 330 6.35 -5.76 10.92
N TYR A 331 5.30 -6.32 10.31
CA TYR A 331 5.42 -7.05 9.06
C TYR A 331 6.02 -6.16 7.96
N VAL A 332 5.36 -5.06 7.57
CA VAL A 332 5.81 -4.24 6.42
C VAL A 332 7.10 -3.46 6.67
N THR A 333 7.57 -3.37 7.92
CA THR A 333 8.79 -2.62 8.28
C THR A 333 9.98 -3.51 8.58
N MET A 334 9.77 -4.64 9.25
CA MET A 334 10.85 -5.50 9.74
C MET A 334 10.85 -6.87 9.09
N GLY A 335 9.78 -7.25 8.39
CA GLY A 335 9.57 -8.63 7.92
C GLY A 335 9.38 -9.63 9.04
N ILE A 336 9.02 -9.15 10.24
CA ILE A 336 8.67 -10.02 11.35
C ILE A 336 7.21 -10.43 11.14
N MET A 337 7.01 -11.72 10.88
CA MET A 337 5.70 -12.35 10.95
C MET A 337 5.66 -13.23 12.18
N THR A 338 4.60 -13.08 12.97
CA THR A 338 4.42 -13.88 14.16
C THR A 338 3.67 -15.16 13.85
N VAL A 339 3.81 -16.16 14.70
CA VAL A 339 3.05 -17.42 14.59
C VAL A 339 1.60 -17.29 15.08
N ASN A 340 1.29 -16.20 15.77
CA ASN A 340 0.00 -15.99 16.45
C ASN A 340 -1.02 -15.37 15.52
N ALA A 341 -2.23 -15.95 15.47
CA ALA A 341 -3.33 -15.41 14.68
C ALA A 341 -3.57 -13.92 14.98
N ILE A 342 -3.67 -13.11 13.91
CA ILE A 342 -3.87 -11.67 14.03
C ILE A 342 -5.30 -11.41 14.53
N PRO A 343 -5.47 -10.60 15.59
CA PRO A 343 -6.80 -10.29 16.10
C PRO A 343 -7.71 -9.71 15.01
N GLN A 344 -8.95 -10.19 14.96
CA GLN A 344 -9.94 -9.76 13.97
C GLN A 344 -11.04 -8.93 14.67
N PRO A 345 -10.78 -7.67 15.05
CA PRO A 345 -11.78 -6.86 15.72
C PRO A 345 -12.97 -6.62 14.78
N PRO A 346 -14.20 -6.60 15.29
CA PRO A 346 -15.37 -6.45 14.43
C PRO A 346 -15.53 -4.98 14.00
N MET A 347 -14.77 -4.60 12.97
CA MET A 347 -14.58 -3.21 12.55
C MET A 347 -15.87 -2.40 12.36
N PRO A 348 -16.97 -2.92 11.75
CA PRO A 348 -18.19 -2.12 11.61
C PRO A 348 -18.79 -1.63 12.93
N TRP A 349 -18.66 -2.39 14.02
CA TRP A 349 -19.14 -1.98 15.34
C TRP A 349 -18.22 -0.96 15.96
N LEU A 350 -16.92 -1.26 15.92
CA LEU A 350 -15.89 -0.42 16.50
C LEU A 350 -15.89 0.97 15.85
N THR A 351 -15.94 1.05 14.52
CA THR A 351 -16.00 2.34 13.80
C THR A 351 -17.19 3.21 14.24
N ARG A 352 -18.36 2.62 14.46
CA ARG A 352 -19.55 3.34 14.94
C ARG A 352 -19.46 3.73 16.41
N TYR A 353 -18.89 2.86 17.24
CA TYR A 353 -18.65 3.16 18.66
C TYR A 353 -17.74 4.38 18.82
N ILE A 354 -16.62 4.41 18.08
CA ILE A 354 -15.68 5.55 18.07
C ILE A 354 -16.38 6.86 17.67
N ILE A 355 -17.19 6.85 16.61
CA ILE A 355 -17.94 8.06 16.19
C ILE A 355 -18.93 8.51 17.28
N CYS A 356 -19.57 7.57 17.98
CA CYS A 356 -20.44 7.93 19.11
C CYS A 356 -19.67 8.54 20.28
N CYS A 357 -18.50 8.00 20.62
CA CYS A 357 -17.62 8.57 21.64
C CYS A 357 -17.19 9.99 21.25
N ALA A 358 -16.80 10.22 19.99
CA ALA A 358 -16.41 11.53 19.48
C ALA A 358 -17.54 12.58 19.58
N LEU A 359 -18.79 12.14 19.41
CA LEU A 359 -19.98 12.99 19.58
C LEU A 359 -20.33 13.27 21.05
N ASN A 360 -19.59 12.68 22.00
CA ASN A 360 -19.82 12.79 23.44
C ASN A 360 -21.27 12.47 23.84
N GLY A 361 -21.84 11.42 23.25
CA GLY A 361 -23.21 10.98 23.53
C GLY A 361 -24.33 11.87 22.95
N LYS A 362 -24.01 12.91 22.17
CA LYS A 362 -25.02 13.74 21.50
C LYS A 362 -25.75 12.96 20.41
N THR A 363 -27.07 13.07 20.40
CA THR A 363 -27.92 12.52 19.34
C THR A 363 -28.33 13.61 18.35
N PHE A 364 -28.53 13.23 17.09
CA PHE A 364 -28.89 14.15 16.02
C PHE A 364 -29.91 13.50 15.11
N LYS A 365 -30.88 14.28 14.63
CA LYS A 365 -31.98 13.80 13.77
C LYS A 365 -31.54 13.42 12.35
N THR A 366 -30.40 13.89 11.87
CA THR A 366 -29.90 13.61 10.51
C THR A 366 -28.38 13.46 10.49
N LYS A 367 -27.86 12.65 9.55
CA LYS A 367 -26.42 12.56 9.27
C LYS A 367 -25.79 13.93 8.98
N ARG A 368 -26.51 14.78 8.25
CA ARG A 368 -26.05 16.14 7.92
C ARG A 368 -25.84 17.00 9.17
N ALA A 369 -26.71 16.88 10.16
CA ALA A 369 -26.55 17.59 11.43
C ALA A 369 -25.36 17.05 12.25
N GLN A 370 -25.12 15.73 12.23
CA GLN A 370 -23.94 15.10 12.87
C GLN A 370 -22.64 15.62 12.24
N ILE A 371 -22.55 15.57 10.91
CA ILE A 371 -21.37 16.08 10.18
C ILE A 371 -21.17 17.56 10.45
N LYS A 372 -22.25 18.37 10.44
CA LYS A 372 -22.16 19.80 10.77
C LYS A 372 -21.58 20.03 12.18
N TYR A 373 -21.99 19.22 13.15
CA TYR A 373 -21.44 19.31 14.51
C TYR A 373 -19.95 18.94 14.54
N ILE A 374 -19.58 17.80 13.96
CA ILE A 374 -18.19 17.33 13.89
C ILE A 374 -17.30 18.35 13.17
N ASN A 375 -17.78 18.95 12.08
CA ASN A 375 -17.05 19.99 11.34
C ASN A 375 -16.80 21.26 12.15
N ASN A 376 -17.63 21.54 13.16
CA ASN A 376 -17.47 22.69 14.05
C ASN A 376 -16.55 22.39 15.25
N CYS A 377 -16.09 21.15 15.42
CA CYS A 377 -15.17 20.76 16.48
C CYS A 377 -13.75 20.59 15.91
N GLY A 378 -12.73 20.94 16.70
CA GLY A 378 -11.37 20.55 16.40
C GLY A 378 -11.19 19.04 16.48
N ILE A 379 -10.33 18.46 15.64
CA ILE A 379 -10.02 17.02 15.72
C ILE A 379 -9.53 16.64 17.12
N ARG A 380 -8.70 17.48 17.75
CA ARG A 380 -8.18 17.24 19.10
C ARG A 380 -9.32 17.12 20.12
N ASP A 381 -10.31 18.00 20.06
CA ASP A 381 -11.46 17.96 20.97
C ASP A 381 -12.27 16.68 20.80
N LEU A 382 -12.48 16.27 19.53
CA LEU A 382 -13.19 15.04 19.20
C LEU A 382 -12.42 13.80 19.69
N LEU A 383 -11.09 13.81 19.57
CA LEU A 383 -10.24 12.74 20.08
C LEU A 383 -10.25 12.69 21.61
N CYS A 384 -10.21 13.82 22.30
CA CYS A 384 -10.36 13.88 23.76
C CYS A 384 -11.68 13.24 24.21
N ASN A 385 -12.80 13.55 23.54
CA ASN A 385 -14.08 12.89 23.81
C ASN A 385 -14.00 11.36 23.62
N VAL A 386 -13.25 10.89 22.60
CA VAL A 386 -13.02 9.46 22.41
C VAL A 386 -12.27 8.87 23.58
N SER A 387 -11.11 9.42 23.95
CA SER A 387 -10.29 8.91 25.05
C SER A 387 -11.08 8.86 26.36
N GLU A 388 -11.77 9.95 26.73
CA GLU A 388 -12.57 10.01 27.96
C GLU A 388 -13.67 8.94 27.99
N LYS A 389 -14.40 8.75 26.88
CA LYS A 389 -15.54 7.82 26.84
C LYS A 389 -15.12 6.37 26.67
N TYR A 390 -14.11 6.12 25.84
CA TYR A 390 -13.63 4.77 25.57
C TYR A 390 -13.00 4.13 26.82
N ASP A 391 -12.30 4.93 27.63
CA ASP A 391 -11.63 4.46 28.83
C ASP A 391 -12.59 4.36 30.04
N CYS A 392 -13.66 5.17 30.09
CA CYS A 392 -14.62 5.15 31.20
C CYS A 392 -15.76 4.12 31.05
N ASP A 393 -16.07 3.65 29.84
CA ASP A 393 -17.15 2.67 29.60
C ASP A 393 -16.65 1.24 29.81
N ASP A 394 -16.54 0.79 31.07
CA ASP A 394 -16.11 -0.59 31.35
C ASP A 394 -17.25 -1.61 31.36
N ASN A 395 -18.53 -1.21 31.38
CA ASN A 395 -19.63 -2.19 31.52
C ASN A 395 -21.04 -1.75 31.04
N ARG A 396 -21.20 -0.71 30.20
CA ARG A 396 -22.55 -0.24 29.79
C ARG A 396 -22.88 -0.59 28.34
N GLN A 397 -23.49 -1.75 28.13
CA GLN A 397 -24.24 -2.10 26.90
C GLN A 397 -25.43 -1.15 26.62
N THR A 398 -25.76 -0.25 27.54
CA THR A 398 -27.02 0.53 27.57
C THR A 398 -26.95 1.93 26.96
N PHE A 399 -25.84 2.35 26.36
CA PHE A 399 -25.70 3.75 25.89
C PHE A 399 -26.37 4.11 24.55
N PHE A 400 -26.93 3.14 23.81
CA PHE A 400 -27.34 3.39 22.43
C PHE A 400 -28.85 3.56 22.26
N ASN A 401 -29.28 4.83 22.23
CA ASN A 401 -30.64 5.23 21.86
C ASN A 401 -30.95 4.91 20.39
N SER A 402 -32.19 4.48 20.13
CA SER A 402 -32.69 4.02 18.83
C SER A 402 -32.68 5.09 17.71
N GLU A 403 -32.54 6.38 18.02
CA GLU A 403 -32.45 7.45 17.02
C GLU A 403 -31.10 7.50 16.30
N PHE A 404 -29.98 7.21 16.98
CA PHE A 404 -28.66 7.17 16.33
C PHE A 404 -28.62 6.10 15.22
N LEU A 405 -29.34 4.99 15.45
CA LEU A 405 -29.47 3.85 14.53
C LEU A 405 -30.16 4.19 13.21
N LYS A 406 -31.04 5.20 13.19
CA LYS A 406 -31.79 5.57 11.98
C LYS A 406 -31.00 6.52 11.07
N THR A 407 -29.96 7.16 11.60
CA THR A 407 -29.24 8.25 10.92
C THR A 407 -27.86 7.87 10.36
N CYS A 408 -27.27 6.77 10.81
CA CYS A 408 -25.95 6.27 10.42
C CYS A 408 -26.04 5.01 9.56
#